data_AF-A0A6N4T8U2-F1
#
_entry.id   AF-A0A6N4T8U2-F1
#
_cell.length_a   1.000
_cell.length_b   1.000
_cell.length_c   1.000
_cell.angle_alpha   90.00
_cell.angle_beta   90.00
_cell.angle_gamma   90.00
#
_symmetry.space_group_name_H-M   'P 1'
#
loop_
_entity.id
_entity.type
_entity.pdbx_description
1 polymer ?
#
loop_
_entity_poly.entity_id
_entity_poly.type
_entity_poly.pdbx_seq_one_letter_code
_entity_poly.pdbx_strand_id
1 'polypeptide(L)'
;MASVRNYKVAILDKQRQEIAAQQQAAFDAESEKNIQESRTCLSKLTEDARTKSLAGKFSPFGSNTVPMEMLANTGKPNAKEKAALSYVVAEWEKCIDIQAEPRKKYLPPEANNIISSYRLDLRSGFADLYSGKSSYGDTARMRAKLDIEFKQKIDTLSAKIQAQEFADAKQRQEAEAQKRYAEAQSQQQREAEKQRQAEARRMLDMQEAQARAQLEQNRQLQRNVDFLQGMQMQQMFRPPPPPQPVIIQQAPSYPTTCKSTRFGSTVTTNCF
;
A
#
# COMPACT_ATOMS: atom_id res chain seq x y z
N MET A 1 -22.43 9.68 -4.29
CA MET A 1 -21.37 10.14 -5.21
C MET A 1 -19.96 9.63 -4.89
N ALA A 2 -19.61 9.30 -3.63
CA ALA A 2 -18.29 8.75 -3.29
C ALA A 2 -17.97 7.37 -3.92
N SER A 3 -18.97 6.49 -4.05
CA SER A 3 -18.83 5.15 -4.63
C SER A 3 -18.41 5.14 -6.12
N VAL A 4 -18.89 6.11 -6.92
CA VAL A 4 -18.56 6.20 -8.36
C VAL A 4 -17.14 6.73 -8.59
N ARG A 5 -16.63 7.61 -7.73
CA ARG A 5 -15.22 8.08 -7.79
C ARG A 5 -14.25 6.95 -7.47
N ASN A 6 -14.55 6.12 -6.46
CA ASN A 6 -13.70 5.00 -6.08
C ASN A 6 -13.60 3.93 -7.19
N TYR A 7 -14.70 3.68 -7.91
CA TYR A 7 -14.71 2.75 -9.04
C TYR A 7 -13.84 3.24 -10.21
N LYS A 8 -13.91 4.53 -10.55
CA LYS A 8 -13.10 5.12 -11.64
C LYS A 8 -11.60 5.11 -11.33
N VAL A 9 -11.23 5.35 -10.06
CA VAL A 9 -9.82 5.27 -9.62
C VAL A 9 -9.30 3.84 -9.73
N ALA A 10 -10.06 2.84 -9.27
CA ALA A 10 -9.68 1.44 -9.36
C ALA A 10 -9.47 0.96 -10.82
N ILE A 11 -10.29 1.43 -11.77
CA ILE A 11 -10.11 1.13 -13.20
C ILE A 11 -8.82 1.73 -13.75
N LEU A 12 -8.52 2.99 -13.39
CA LEU A 12 -7.31 3.67 -13.85
C LEU A 12 -6.05 3.03 -13.27
N ASP A 13 -6.08 2.61 -12.00
CA ASP A 13 -4.96 1.90 -11.38
C ASP A 13 -4.73 0.53 -12.03
N LYS A 14 -5.81 -0.20 -12.34
CA LYS A 14 -5.71 -1.46 -13.08
C LYS A 14 -5.11 -1.26 -14.48
N GLN A 15 -5.56 -0.24 -15.23
CA GLN A 15 -5.00 0.08 -16.54
C GLN A 15 -3.52 0.46 -16.46
N ARG A 16 -3.11 1.20 -15.43
CA ARG A 16 -1.69 1.53 -15.21
C ARG A 16 -0.86 0.29 -14.93
N GLN A 17 -1.36 -0.64 -14.13
CA GLN A 17 -0.70 -1.92 -13.86
C GLN A 17 -0.58 -2.77 -15.12
N GLU A 18 -1.64 -2.85 -15.94
CA GLU A 18 -1.63 -3.58 -17.22
C GLU A 18 -0.63 -2.99 -18.21
N ILE A 19 -0.56 -1.65 -18.33
CA ILE A 19 0.44 -0.98 -19.18
C ILE A 19 1.85 -1.23 -18.67
N ALA A 20 2.08 -1.14 -17.35
CA ALA A 20 3.39 -1.42 -16.76
C ALA A 20 3.83 -2.87 -17.00
N ALA A 21 2.91 -3.83 -16.84
CA ALA A 21 3.18 -5.24 -17.11
C ALA A 21 3.48 -5.51 -18.59
N GLN A 22 2.75 -4.88 -19.52
CA GLN A 22 3.04 -4.99 -20.95
C GLN A 22 4.39 -4.39 -21.32
N GLN A 23 4.75 -3.24 -20.74
CA GLN A 23 6.08 -2.63 -20.93
C GLN A 23 7.20 -3.53 -20.39
N GLN A 24 7.01 -4.14 -19.22
CA GLN A 24 7.96 -5.09 -18.66
C GLN A 24 8.11 -6.33 -19.55
N ALA A 25 7.02 -6.92 -20.02
CA ALA A 25 7.07 -8.11 -20.87
C ALA A 25 7.71 -7.83 -22.24
N ALA A 26 7.43 -6.67 -22.84
CA ALA A 26 8.09 -6.24 -24.07
C ALA A 26 9.61 -6.03 -23.85
N PHE A 27 10.00 -5.50 -22.69
CA PHE A 27 11.39 -5.37 -22.30
C PHE A 27 12.07 -6.74 -22.14
N ASP A 28 11.47 -7.67 -21.40
CA ASP A 28 12.04 -9.00 -21.19
C ASP A 28 12.24 -9.73 -22.53
N ALA A 29 11.30 -9.58 -23.46
CA ALA A 29 11.41 -10.14 -24.81
C ALA A 29 12.53 -9.49 -25.66
N GLU A 30 12.66 -8.16 -25.63
CA GLU A 30 13.72 -7.43 -26.33
C GLU A 30 15.11 -7.79 -25.76
N SER A 31 15.22 -7.85 -24.43
CA SER A 31 16.44 -8.22 -23.72
C SER A 31 16.87 -9.65 -24.08
N GLU A 32 15.96 -10.62 -23.98
CA GLU A 32 16.26 -12.03 -24.30
C GLU A 32 16.65 -12.20 -25.77
N LYS A 33 15.94 -11.53 -26.70
CA LYS A 33 16.30 -11.53 -28.12
C LYS A 33 17.73 -11.04 -28.33
N ASN A 34 18.08 -9.90 -27.76
CA ASN A 34 19.43 -9.35 -27.90
C ASN A 34 20.46 -10.30 -27.27
N ILE A 35 20.13 -10.97 -26.16
CA ILE A 35 21.05 -11.91 -25.48
C ILE A 35 21.32 -13.09 -26.40
N GLN A 36 20.27 -13.60 -27.04
CA GLN A 36 20.37 -14.70 -27.99
C GLN A 36 21.13 -14.31 -29.25
N GLU A 37 20.95 -13.10 -29.77
CA GLU A 37 21.72 -12.56 -30.90
C GLU A 37 23.20 -12.43 -30.55
N SER A 38 23.52 -11.90 -29.35
CA SER A 38 24.89 -11.82 -28.85
C SER A 38 25.52 -13.20 -28.73
N ARG A 39 24.82 -14.17 -28.11
CA ARG A 39 25.28 -15.57 -28.00
C ARG A 39 25.53 -16.20 -29.37
N THR A 40 24.63 -15.98 -30.32
CA THR A 40 24.75 -16.49 -31.68
C THR A 40 25.96 -15.88 -32.40
N CYS A 41 26.19 -14.58 -32.23
CA CYS A 41 27.35 -13.88 -32.76
C CYS A 41 28.66 -14.46 -32.19
N LEU A 42 28.71 -14.68 -30.88
CA LEU A 42 29.86 -15.29 -30.21
C LEU A 42 30.10 -16.73 -30.71
N SER A 43 29.07 -17.57 -30.81
CA SER A 43 29.21 -18.96 -31.30
C SER A 43 29.81 -19.03 -32.71
N LYS A 44 29.40 -18.14 -33.62
CA LYS A 44 29.94 -18.08 -34.98
C LYS A 44 31.42 -17.74 -34.99
N LEU A 45 31.89 -16.92 -34.05
CA LEU A 45 33.29 -16.53 -33.97
C LEU A 45 34.19 -17.68 -33.49
N THR A 46 33.69 -18.61 -32.67
CA THR A 46 34.41 -19.86 -32.34
C THR A 46 34.57 -20.80 -33.53
N GLU A 47 33.63 -20.76 -34.47
CA GLU A 47 33.60 -21.65 -35.64
C GLU A 47 34.35 -21.07 -36.85
N ASP A 48 34.70 -19.77 -36.82
CA ASP A 48 35.33 -19.07 -37.94
C ASP A 48 36.73 -19.63 -38.26
N ALA A 49 37.00 -19.87 -39.55
CA ALA A 49 38.26 -20.44 -40.00
C ALA A 49 39.50 -19.60 -39.60
N ARG A 50 39.34 -18.29 -39.43
CA ARG A 50 40.41 -17.36 -39.03
C ARG A 50 40.86 -17.57 -37.59
N THR A 51 40.03 -18.17 -36.74
CA THR A 51 40.31 -18.36 -35.31
C THR A 51 40.93 -19.72 -35.00
N LYS A 52 40.99 -20.63 -35.98
CA LYS A 52 41.51 -21.99 -35.83
C LYS A 52 42.92 -22.08 -35.22
N SER A 53 43.80 -21.12 -35.47
CA SER A 53 45.15 -21.11 -34.87
C SER A 53 45.17 -20.90 -33.36
N LEU A 54 44.05 -20.44 -32.79
CA LEU A 54 43.87 -20.18 -31.35
C LEU A 54 43.21 -21.34 -30.61
N ALA A 55 42.73 -22.36 -31.32
CA ALA A 55 42.02 -23.49 -30.73
C ALA A 55 42.85 -24.16 -29.61
N GLY A 56 42.23 -24.36 -28.45
CA GLY A 56 42.86 -24.95 -27.27
C GLY A 56 43.86 -24.05 -26.53
N LYS A 57 44.17 -22.85 -27.06
CA LYS A 57 45.10 -21.88 -26.45
C LYS A 57 44.39 -20.67 -25.87
N PHE A 58 43.32 -20.25 -26.53
CA PHE A 58 42.57 -19.06 -26.19
C PHE A 58 41.09 -19.31 -26.39
N SER A 59 40.30 -19.03 -25.36
CA SER A 59 38.85 -18.97 -25.48
C SER A 59 38.41 -17.52 -25.33
N PRO A 60 37.86 -16.87 -26.38
CA PRO A 60 37.28 -15.54 -26.27
C PRO A 60 35.99 -15.54 -25.44
N PHE A 61 35.35 -16.70 -25.30
CA PHE A 61 34.12 -16.88 -24.54
C PHE A 61 34.44 -17.62 -23.25
N GLY A 62 33.97 -17.11 -22.12
CA GLY A 62 34.19 -17.76 -20.83
C GLY A 62 33.52 -19.12 -20.89
N SER A 63 34.29 -20.18 -20.68
CA SER A 63 33.72 -21.46 -20.26
C SER A 63 33.67 -21.46 -18.74
N ASN A 64 32.65 -22.11 -18.16
CA ASN A 64 32.56 -22.27 -16.71
C ASN A 64 33.78 -23.03 -16.13
N THR A 65 34.55 -23.70 -16.99
CA THR A 65 35.78 -24.40 -16.65
C THR A 65 36.86 -24.11 -17.67
N VAL A 66 37.97 -23.51 -17.22
CA VAL A 66 39.18 -23.31 -18.01
C VAL A 66 40.00 -24.61 -17.94
N PRO A 67 40.28 -25.30 -19.05
CA PRO A 67 41.08 -26.53 -19.03
C PRO A 67 42.47 -26.30 -18.45
N MET A 68 43.01 -27.29 -17.73
CA MET A 68 44.34 -27.21 -17.10
C MET A 68 45.44 -26.96 -18.13
N GLU A 69 45.30 -27.50 -19.34
CA GLU A 69 46.21 -27.30 -20.47
C GLU A 69 46.29 -25.83 -20.87
N MET A 70 45.15 -25.13 -20.86
CA MET A 70 45.11 -23.71 -21.20
C MET A 70 45.74 -22.87 -20.09
N LEU A 71 45.54 -23.23 -18.82
CA LEU A 71 46.18 -22.58 -17.67
C LEU A 71 47.70 -22.80 -17.65
N ALA A 72 48.17 -23.99 -18.02
CA ALA A 72 49.59 -24.33 -18.04
C ALA A 72 50.33 -23.81 -19.29
N ASN A 73 49.62 -23.25 -20.26
CA ASN A 73 50.21 -22.82 -21.54
C ASN A 73 51.08 -21.57 -21.38
N THR A 74 52.40 -21.74 -21.36
CA THR A 74 53.38 -20.65 -21.31
C THR A 74 53.68 -20.02 -22.68
N GLY A 75 53.07 -20.54 -23.74
CA GLY A 75 53.24 -20.05 -25.10
C GLY A 75 52.74 -18.61 -25.27
N LYS A 76 53.38 -17.90 -26.20
CA LYS A 76 53.03 -16.52 -26.57
C LYS A 76 52.56 -16.48 -28.04
N PRO A 77 51.70 -15.51 -28.42
CA PRO A 77 51.19 -15.44 -29.77
C PRO A 77 52.29 -15.22 -30.83
N ASN A 78 52.32 -16.09 -31.83
CA ASN A 78 53.12 -15.86 -33.05
C ASN A 78 52.42 -14.89 -34.02
N ALA A 79 53.07 -14.54 -35.15
CA ALA A 79 52.50 -13.58 -36.11
C ALA A 79 51.10 -13.96 -36.63
N LYS A 80 50.88 -15.24 -36.95
CA LYS A 80 49.58 -15.75 -37.42
C LYS A 80 48.53 -15.68 -36.31
N GLU A 81 48.90 -16.05 -35.09
CA GLU A 81 48.02 -16.00 -33.92
C GLU A 81 47.68 -14.56 -33.51
N LYS A 82 48.61 -13.61 -33.63
CA LYS A 82 48.32 -12.18 -33.41
C LYS A 82 47.26 -11.66 -34.38
N ALA A 83 47.36 -12.02 -35.66
CA ALA A 83 46.32 -11.67 -36.65
C ALA A 83 44.95 -12.25 -36.27
N ALA A 84 44.93 -13.52 -35.83
CA ALA A 84 43.70 -14.16 -35.35
C ALA A 84 43.15 -13.50 -34.07
N LEU A 85 44.01 -13.15 -33.10
CA LEU A 85 43.62 -12.47 -31.86
C LEU A 85 43.00 -11.10 -32.13
N SER A 86 43.64 -10.30 -33.01
CA SER A 86 43.11 -8.99 -33.39
C SER A 86 41.71 -9.11 -33.99
N TYR A 87 41.51 -10.06 -34.91
CA TYR A 87 40.21 -10.36 -35.49
C TYR A 87 39.18 -10.79 -34.42
N VAL A 88 39.54 -11.72 -33.54
CA VAL A 88 38.65 -12.23 -32.49
C VAL A 88 38.25 -11.14 -31.51
N VAL A 89 39.18 -10.31 -31.05
CA VAL A 89 38.88 -9.24 -30.10
C VAL A 89 37.94 -8.21 -30.74
N ALA A 90 38.19 -7.83 -32.00
CA ALA A 90 37.33 -6.88 -32.71
C ALA A 90 35.90 -7.41 -32.93
N GLU A 91 35.75 -8.69 -33.32
CA GLU A 91 34.42 -9.28 -33.51
C GLU A 91 33.72 -9.56 -32.17
N TRP A 92 34.47 -9.94 -31.14
CA TRP A 92 33.94 -10.07 -29.79
C TRP A 92 33.32 -8.75 -29.32
N GLU A 93 34.01 -7.62 -29.49
CA GLU A 93 33.47 -6.28 -29.17
C GLU A 93 32.14 -6.00 -29.88
N LYS A 94 32.03 -6.32 -31.17
CA LYS A 94 30.76 -6.17 -31.91
C LYS A 94 29.64 -7.04 -31.35
N CYS A 95 29.93 -8.31 -31.05
CA CYS A 95 28.94 -9.25 -30.52
C CYS A 95 28.40 -8.81 -29.15
N ILE A 96 29.27 -8.27 -28.32
CA ILE A 96 28.88 -7.83 -26.97
C ILE A 96 28.22 -6.42 -27.01
N ASP A 97 28.47 -5.61 -28.03
CA ASP A 97 27.87 -4.27 -28.18
C ASP A 97 26.42 -4.29 -28.63
N ILE A 98 25.92 -5.42 -29.15
CA ILE A 98 24.48 -5.70 -29.30
C ILE A 98 23.73 -5.43 -27.97
N GLN A 99 24.39 -5.66 -26.84
CA GLN A 99 23.85 -5.44 -25.51
C GLN A 99 24.07 -4.02 -24.96
N ALA A 100 24.77 -3.13 -25.65
CA ALA A 100 25.14 -1.81 -25.09
C ALA A 100 23.93 -0.95 -24.74
N GLU A 101 23.01 -0.74 -25.68
CA GLU A 101 21.83 0.09 -25.46
C GLU A 101 20.82 -0.56 -24.49
N PRO A 102 20.48 -1.85 -24.61
CA PRO A 102 19.64 -2.51 -23.61
C PRO A 102 20.19 -2.39 -22.19
N ARG A 103 21.50 -2.60 -21.99
CA ARG A 103 22.10 -2.49 -20.66
C ARG A 103 22.01 -1.07 -20.09
N LYS A 104 22.24 -0.04 -20.90
CA LYS A 104 22.09 1.36 -20.45
C LYS A 104 20.65 1.69 -20.07
N LYS A 105 19.68 1.16 -20.83
CA LYS A 105 18.26 1.46 -20.64
C LYS A 105 17.66 0.76 -19.42
N TYR A 106 18.12 -0.45 -19.13
CA TYR A 106 17.38 -1.35 -18.24
C TYR A 106 18.16 -1.86 -17.02
N LEU A 107 19.50 -1.84 -17.06
CA LEU A 107 20.28 -2.22 -15.89
C LEU A 107 20.48 -1.03 -14.96
N PRO A 108 20.53 -1.25 -13.63
CA PRO A 108 21.00 -0.26 -12.69
C PRO A 108 22.37 0.28 -13.11
N PRO A 109 22.66 1.59 -12.95
CA PRO A 109 23.95 2.17 -13.30
C PRO A 109 25.13 1.43 -12.67
N GLU A 110 24.98 0.94 -11.43
CA GLU A 110 25.98 0.16 -10.71
C GLU A 110 26.31 -1.16 -11.44
N ALA A 111 25.29 -1.88 -11.96
CA ALA A 111 25.50 -3.08 -12.77
C ALA A 111 26.21 -2.77 -14.08
N ASN A 112 25.81 -1.69 -14.77
CA ASN A 112 26.44 -1.28 -16.02
C ASN A 112 27.92 -0.90 -15.83
N ASN A 113 28.26 -0.27 -14.71
CA ASN A 113 29.65 0.03 -14.35
C ASN A 113 30.47 -1.24 -14.11
N ILE A 114 29.93 -2.22 -13.37
CA ILE A 114 30.59 -3.51 -13.14
C ILE A 114 30.91 -4.20 -14.47
N ILE A 115 29.95 -4.25 -15.40
CA ILE A 115 30.15 -4.88 -16.71
C ILE A 115 31.17 -4.10 -17.55
N SER A 116 31.12 -2.76 -17.51
CA SER A 116 32.04 -1.90 -18.28
C SER A 116 33.48 -2.04 -17.80
N SER A 117 33.72 -2.06 -16.49
CA SER A 117 35.05 -2.32 -15.91
C SER A 117 35.57 -3.70 -16.28
N TYR A 118 34.74 -4.74 -16.12
CA TYR A 118 35.11 -6.12 -16.50
C TYR A 118 35.53 -6.22 -17.98
N ARG A 119 34.80 -5.55 -18.89
CA ARG A 119 35.16 -5.50 -20.32
C ARG A 119 36.49 -4.80 -20.57
N LEU A 120 36.74 -3.69 -19.88
CA LEU A 120 37.98 -2.93 -20.02
C LEU A 120 39.19 -3.75 -19.54
N ASP A 121 39.03 -4.46 -18.42
CA ASP A 121 40.08 -5.31 -17.86
C ASP A 121 40.39 -6.49 -18.80
N LEU A 122 39.36 -7.13 -19.38
CA LEU A 122 39.54 -8.16 -20.42
C LEU A 122 40.29 -7.61 -21.64
N ARG A 123 39.88 -6.46 -22.16
CA ARG A 123 40.53 -5.82 -23.31
C ARG A 123 41.99 -5.53 -23.03
N SER A 124 42.30 -5.05 -21.83
CA SER A 124 43.67 -4.78 -21.40
C SER A 124 44.50 -6.07 -21.35
N GLY A 125 43.94 -7.14 -20.78
CA GLY A 125 44.59 -8.45 -20.77
C GLY A 125 44.82 -9.06 -22.16
N PHE A 126 43.88 -8.86 -23.08
CA PHE A 126 44.05 -9.28 -24.49
C PHE A 126 45.12 -8.45 -25.21
N ALA A 127 45.26 -7.16 -24.90
CA ALA A 127 46.33 -6.33 -25.45
C ALA A 127 47.73 -6.78 -24.95
N ASP A 128 47.84 -7.18 -23.68
CA ASP A 128 49.07 -7.75 -23.13
C ASP A 128 49.41 -9.10 -23.78
N LEU A 129 48.41 -9.94 -24.05
CA LEU A 129 48.60 -11.18 -24.80
C LEU A 129 49.07 -10.90 -26.23
N TYR A 130 48.37 -10.02 -26.94
CA TYR A 130 48.70 -9.64 -28.33
C TYR A 130 50.12 -9.08 -28.46
N SER A 131 50.55 -8.24 -27.52
CA SER A 131 51.91 -7.69 -27.49
C SER A 131 52.96 -8.73 -27.12
N GLY A 132 52.57 -9.86 -26.52
CA GLY A 132 53.47 -10.91 -26.04
C GLY A 132 54.05 -10.63 -24.65
N LYS A 133 53.47 -9.68 -23.91
CA LYS A 133 53.82 -9.41 -22.51
C LYS A 133 53.35 -10.55 -21.61
N SER A 134 52.18 -11.12 -21.88
CA SER A 134 51.63 -12.28 -21.16
C SER A 134 51.62 -13.54 -22.05
N SER A 135 51.56 -14.71 -21.41
CA SER A 135 51.30 -15.99 -22.09
C SER A 135 49.79 -16.28 -22.19
N TYR A 136 49.42 -17.30 -22.96
CA TYR A 136 48.04 -17.81 -23.00
C TYR A 136 47.54 -18.22 -21.61
N GLY A 137 48.38 -18.90 -20.81
CA GLY A 137 48.06 -19.32 -19.46
C GLY A 137 47.93 -18.18 -18.46
N ASP A 138 48.76 -17.14 -18.57
CA ASP A 138 48.60 -15.92 -17.77
C ASP A 138 47.26 -15.23 -18.06
N THR A 139 46.90 -15.14 -19.34
CA THR A 139 45.63 -14.54 -19.78
C THR A 139 44.43 -15.38 -19.33
N ALA A 140 44.54 -16.71 -19.39
CA ALA A 140 43.51 -17.62 -18.91
C ALA A 140 43.29 -17.50 -17.39
N ARG A 141 44.36 -17.39 -16.60
CA ARG A 141 44.29 -17.12 -15.15
C ARG A 141 43.68 -15.75 -14.84
N MET A 142 44.13 -14.71 -15.53
CA MET A 142 43.61 -13.35 -15.38
C MET A 142 42.10 -13.33 -15.67
N ARG A 143 41.67 -13.96 -16.76
CA ARG A 143 40.24 -14.09 -17.09
C ARG A 143 39.47 -14.82 -16.00
N ALA A 144 39.95 -15.99 -15.56
CA ALA A 144 39.27 -16.76 -14.53
C ALA A 144 39.08 -15.95 -13.24
N LYS A 145 40.10 -15.15 -12.85
CA LYS A 145 40.00 -14.22 -11.74
C LYS A 145 38.94 -13.14 -11.99
N LEU A 146 38.95 -12.50 -13.16
CA LEU A 146 37.96 -11.49 -13.52
C LEU A 146 36.53 -12.06 -13.54
N ASP A 147 36.33 -13.29 -14.01
CA ASP A 147 35.02 -13.96 -14.04
C ASP A 147 34.49 -14.19 -12.63
N ILE A 148 35.35 -14.61 -11.70
CA ILE A 148 35.01 -14.76 -10.27
C ILE A 148 34.65 -13.40 -9.65
N GLU A 149 35.49 -12.39 -9.84
CA GLU A 149 35.25 -11.05 -9.29
C GLU A 149 33.98 -10.41 -9.86
N PHE A 150 33.75 -10.57 -11.17
CA PHE A 150 32.54 -10.12 -11.84
C PHE A 150 31.30 -10.79 -11.24
N LYS A 151 31.32 -12.13 -11.12
CA LYS A 151 30.22 -12.88 -10.50
C LYS A 151 29.96 -12.42 -9.06
N GLN A 152 31.00 -12.28 -8.24
CA GLN A 152 30.86 -11.81 -6.86
C GLN A 152 30.25 -10.41 -6.78
N LYS A 153 30.68 -9.47 -7.64
CA LYS A 153 30.13 -8.10 -7.68
C LYS A 153 28.66 -8.10 -8.10
N ILE A 154 28.29 -8.89 -9.10
CA ILE A 154 26.88 -9.02 -9.54
C ILE A 154 26.02 -9.69 -8.47
N ASP A 155 26.49 -10.77 -7.84
CA ASP A 155 25.76 -11.48 -6.79
C ASP A 155 25.55 -10.56 -5.56
N THR A 156 26.57 -9.76 -5.19
CA THR A 156 26.49 -8.77 -4.11
C THR A 156 25.49 -7.66 -4.44
N LEU A 157 25.51 -7.15 -5.67
CA LEU A 157 24.56 -6.12 -6.11
C LEU A 157 23.12 -6.65 -6.12
N SER A 158 22.91 -7.88 -6.58
CA SER A 158 21.61 -8.54 -6.56
C SER A 158 21.08 -8.68 -5.13
N ALA A 159 21.91 -9.13 -4.19
CA ALA A 159 21.53 -9.24 -2.78
C ALA A 159 21.19 -7.87 -2.16
N LYS A 160 21.94 -6.81 -2.52
CA LYS A 160 21.67 -5.44 -2.07
C LYS A 160 20.32 -4.92 -2.59
N ILE A 161 20.01 -5.17 -3.87
CA ILE A 161 18.71 -4.78 -4.47
C ILE A 161 17.57 -5.51 -3.77
N GLN A 162 17.67 -6.83 -3.59
CA GLN A 162 16.64 -7.62 -2.89
C GLN A 162 16.44 -7.17 -1.43
N ALA A 163 17.53 -6.87 -0.72
CA ALA A 163 17.46 -6.37 0.65
C ALA A 163 16.77 -4.99 0.72
N GLN A 164 17.05 -4.11 -0.24
CA GLN A 164 16.41 -2.80 -0.33
C GLN A 164 14.93 -2.92 -0.66
N GLU A 165 14.55 -3.76 -1.63
CA GLU A 165 13.14 -4.00 -1.96
C GLU A 165 12.34 -4.54 -0.76
N PHE A 166 12.95 -5.46 0.00
CA PHE A 166 12.34 -5.97 1.22
C PHE A 166 12.18 -4.89 2.31
N ALA A 167 13.21 -4.06 2.51
CA ALA A 167 13.15 -2.94 3.45
C ALA A 167 12.08 -1.91 3.05
N ASP A 168 11.99 -1.56 1.78
CA ASP A 168 11.00 -0.64 1.24
C ASP A 168 9.57 -1.20 1.36
N ALA A 169 9.39 -2.50 1.08
CA ALA A 169 8.10 -3.17 1.25
C ALA A 169 7.64 -3.16 2.71
N LYS A 170 8.56 -3.46 3.65
CA LYS A 170 8.29 -3.39 5.09
C LYS A 170 7.92 -1.97 5.52
N GLN A 171 8.66 -0.96 5.08
CA GLN A 171 8.38 0.43 5.39
C GLN A 171 7.02 0.89 4.86
N ARG A 172 6.64 0.47 3.64
CA ARG A 172 5.30 0.74 3.09
C ARG A 172 4.21 0.07 3.91
N GLN A 173 4.40 -1.17 4.32
CA GLN A 173 3.43 -1.89 5.16
C GLN A 173 3.24 -1.21 6.52
N GLU A 174 4.32 -0.78 7.16
CA GLU A 174 4.27 -0.04 8.42
C GLU A 174 3.58 1.32 8.27
N ALA A 175 3.87 2.06 7.19
CA ALA A 175 3.22 3.33 6.90
C ALA A 175 1.72 3.17 6.61
N GLU A 176 1.32 2.11 5.89
CA GLU A 176 -0.09 1.78 5.67
C GLU A 176 -0.80 1.38 6.96
N ALA A 177 -0.15 0.59 7.82
CA ALA A 177 -0.70 0.21 9.13
C ALA A 177 -0.90 1.44 10.03
N GLN A 178 0.07 2.36 10.08
CA GLN A 178 -0.06 3.63 10.80
C GLN A 178 -1.20 4.50 10.27
N LYS A 179 -1.35 4.60 8.93
CA LYS A 179 -2.48 5.32 8.32
C LYS A 179 -3.82 4.72 8.72
N ARG A 180 -3.96 3.40 8.64
CA ARG A 180 -5.20 2.71 9.05
C ARG A 180 -5.51 2.91 10.53
N TYR A 181 -4.50 2.88 11.38
CA TYR A 181 -4.67 3.14 12.82
C TYR A 181 -5.14 4.57 13.08
N ALA A 182 -4.50 5.57 12.44
CA ALA A 182 -4.90 6.98 12.57
C ALA A 182 -6.31 7.23 12.03
N GLU A 183 -6.69 6.62 10.91
CA GLU A 183 -8.04 6.69 10.35
C GLU A 183 -9.09 6.08 11.30
N ALA A 184 -8.81 4.91 11.88
CA ALA A 184 -9.70 4.27 12.84
C ALA A 184 -9.87 5.12 14.11
N GLN A 185 -8.78 5.71 14.63
CA GLN A 185 -8.85 6.61 15.77
C GLN A 185 -9.67 7.87 15.46
N SER A 186 -9.47 8.46 14.27
CA SER A 186 -10.26 9.62 13.83
C SER A 186 -11.74 9.29 13.67
N GLN A 187 -12.08 8.09 13.16
CA GLN A 187 -13.46 7.63 13.06
C GLN A 187 -14.09 7.46 14.44
N GLN A 188 -13.41 6.82 15.40
CA GLN A 188 -13.91 6.68 16.77
C GLN A 188 -14.15 8.04 17.43
N GLN A 189 -13.25 9.02 17.25
CA GLN A 189 -13.45 10.37 17.77
C GLN A 189 -14.67 11.05 17.16
N ARG A 190 -14.87 10.93 15.84
CA ARG A 190 -16.05 11.49 15.15
C ARG A 190 -17.35 10.84 15.61
N GLU A 191 -17.35 9.53 15.88
CA GLU A 191 -18.51 8.82 16.40
C GLU A 191 -18.83 9.23 17.84
N ALA A 192 -17.82 9.31 18.71
CA ALA A 192 -17.99 9.79 20.08
C ALA A 192 -18.49 11.23 20.13
N GLU A 193 -17.98 12.11 19.25
CA GLU A 193 -18.45 13.49 19.14
C GLU A 193 -19.91 13.56 18.67
N LYS A 194 -20.29 12.76 17.68
CA LYS A 194 -21.70 12.66 17.24
C LYS A 194 -22.61 12.19 18.37
N GLN A 195 -22.18 11.22 19.18
CA GLN A 195 -22.96 10.77 20.34
C GLN A 195 -23.14 11.87 21.37
N ARG A 196 -22.06 12.60 21.72
CA ARG A 196 -22.14 13.76 22.63
C ARG A 196 -23.07 14.85 22.11
N GLN A 197 -23.00 15.17 20.82
CA GLN A 197 -23.91 16.16 20.21
C GLN A 197 -25.37 15.70 20.23
N ALA A 198 -25.63 14.41 19.98
CA ALA A 198 -26.97 13.84 20.05
C ALA A 198 -27.53 13.87 21.48
N GLU A 199 -26.71 13.55 22.47
CA GLU A 199 -27.10 13.59 23.89
C GLU A 199 -27.34 15.04 24.38
N ALA A 200 -26.47 15.98 24.01
CA ALA A 200 -26.65 17.39 24.30
C ALA A 200 -27.96 17.93 23.69
N ARG A 201 -28.28 17.56 22.44
CA ARG A 201 -29.57 17.92 21.81
C ARG A 201 -30.76 17.34 22.59
N ARG A 202 -30.70 16.07 23.00
CA ARG A 202 -31.78 15.45 23.79
C ARG A 202 -32.00 16.16 25.12
N MET A 203 -30.93 16.58 25.81
CA MET A 203 -31.07 17.36 27.04
C MET A 203 -31.70 18.73 26.78
N LEU A 204 -31.32 19.40 25.68
CA LEU A 204 -31.88 20.69 25.30
C LEU A 204 -33.38 20.58 24.95
N ASP A 205 -33.75 19.56 24.17
CA ASP A 205 -35.15 19.26 23.84
C ASP A 205 -35.98 18.95 25.09
N MET A 206 -35.40 18.20 26.05
CA MET A 206 -36.06 17.88 27.32
C MET A 206 -36.25 19.13 28.19
N GLN A 207 -35.25 20.00 28.26
CA GLN A 207 -35.34 21.26 28.99
C GLN A 207 -36.40 22.19 28.36
N GLU A 208 -36.46 22.26 27.03
CA GLU A 208 -37.48 23.04 26.33
C GLU A 208 -38.89 22.47 26.56
N ALA A 209 -39.05 21.14 26.52
CA ALA A 209 -40.31 20.48 26.82
C ALA A 209 -40.78 20.75 28.26
N GLN A 210 -39.87 20.71 29.24
CA GLN A 210 -40.18 21.05 30.63
C GLN A 210 -40.58 22.53 30.79
N ALA A 211 -39.87 23.44 30.14
CA ALA A 211 -40.21 24.87 30.16
C ALA A 211 -41.60 25.13 29.55
N ARG A 212 -41.93 24.46 28.44
CA ARG A 212 -43.27 24.53 27.83
C ARG A 212 -44.35 23.98 28.77
N ALA A 213 -44.11 22.85 29.41
CA ALA A 213 -45.05 22.27 30.38
C ALA A 213 -45.30 23.20 31.58
N GLN A 214 -44.27 23.86 32.11
CA GLN A 214 -44.42 24.86 33.18
C GLN A 214 -45.25 26.08 32.73
N LEU A 215 -45.00 26.58 31.51
CA LEU A 215 -45.78 27.68 30.94
C LEU A 215 -47.26 27.30 30.76
N GLU A 216 -47.54 26.08 30.30
CA GLU A 216 -48.91 25.58 30.18
C GLU A 216 -49.60 25.42 31.53
N GLN A 217 -48.90 24.91 32.54
CA GLN A 217 -49.42 24.82 33.90
C GLN A 217 -49.76 26.20 34.47
N ASN A 218 -48.88 27.19 34.30
CA ASN A 218 -49.16 28.57 34.70
C ASN A 218 -50.36 29.15 33.94
N ARG A 219 -50.49 28.89 32.64
CA ARG A 219 -51.69 29.30 31.87
C ARG A 219 -52.97 28.63 32.38
N GLN A 220 -52.91 27.37 32.81
CA GLN A 220 -54.06 26.70 33.41
C GLN A 220 -54.44 27.31 34.76
N LEU A 221 -53.45 27.58 35.61
CA LEU A 221 -53.69 28.26 36.89
C LEU A 221 -54.33 29.64 36.68
N GLN A 222 -53.85 30.40 35.71
CA GLN A 222 -54.41 31.71 35.39
C GLN A 222 -55.84 31.61 34.86
N ARG A 223 -56.12 30.65 33.97
CA ARG A 223 -57.51 30.36 33.55
C ARG A 223 -58.42 29.97 34.70
N ASN A 224 -57.92 29.21 35.68
CA ASN A 224 -58.69 28.86 36.88
C ASN A 224 -58.98 30.09 37.76
N VAL A 225 -58.00 31.00 37.91
CA VAL A 225 -58.19 32.27 38.62
C VAL A 225 -59.24 33.12 37.90
N ASP A 226 -59.12 33.29 36.58
CA ASP A 226 -60.07 34.05 35.76
C ASP A 226 -61.48 33.44 35.85
N PHE A 227 -61.59 32.11 35.83
CA PHE A 227 -62.86 31.40 36.00
C PHE A 227 -63.49 31.65 37.38
N LEU A 228 -62.71 31.54 38.46
CA LEU A 228 -63.19 31.82 39.83
C LEU A 228 -63.63 33.27 39.98
N GLN A 229 -62.88 34.22 39.41
CA GLN A 229 -63.23 35.63 39.42
C GLN A 229 -64.50 35.90 38.59
N GLY A 230 -64.65 35.23 37.45
CA GLY A 230 -65.88 35.24 36.65
C GLY A 230 -67.09 34.68 37.41
N MET A 231 -66.90 33.59 38.16
CA MET A 231 -67.94 33.04 39.04
C MET A 231 -68.31 34.01 40.16
N GLN A 232 -67.33 34.67 40.79
CA GLN A 232 -67.58 35.67 41.82
C GLN A 232 -68.38 36.86 41.26
N MET A 233 -68.04 37.31 40.05
CA MET A 233 -68.82 38.34 39.33
C MET A 233 -70.26 37.87 39.06
N GLN A 234 -70.48 36.62 38.64
CA GLN A 234 -71.84 36.09 38.46
C GLN A 234 -72.65 36.01 39.77
N GLN A 235 -72.01 35.76 40.91
CA GLN A 235 -72.70 35.77 42.21
C GLN A 235 -73.15 37.19 42.62
N MET A 236 -72.47 38.24 42.17
CA MET A 236 -72.88 39.63 42.41
C MET A 236 -74.08 40.08 41.56
N PHE A 237 -74.44 39.33 40.51
CA PHE A 237 -75.61 39.59 39.66
C PHE A 237 -76.73 38.56 39.83
N ARG A 238 -76.71 37.74 40.89
CA ARG A 238 -77.85 36.89 41.21
C ARG A 238 -79.01 37.75 41.73
N PRO A 239 -80.17 37.79 41.06
CA PRO A 239 -81.37 38.35 41.64
C PRO A 239 -81.73 37.59 42.92
N PRO A 240 -82.28 38.26 43.95
CA PRO A 240 -82.62 37.63 45.21
C PRO A 240 -83.58 36.45 44.98
N PRO A 241 -83.36 35.29 45.63
CA PRO A 241 -84.22 34.13 45.44
C PRO A 241 -85.65 34.45 45.93
N PRO A 242 -86.69 34.08 45.16
CA PRO A 242 -88.06 34.16 45.65
C PRO A 242 -88.28 33.19 46.82
N PRO A 243 -89.17 33.54 47.78
CA PRO A 243 -89.45 32.71 48.95
C PRO A 243 -90.04 31.37 48.53
N GLN A 244 -89.32 30.29 48.79
CA GLN A 244 -89.77 28.92 48.56
C GLN A 244 -90.12 28.24 49.90
N PRO A 245 -91.20 27.44 49.93
CA PRO A 245 -91.75 26.81 51.13
C PRO A 245 -90.87 25.69 51.68
N VAL A 246 -90.91 25.54 53.01
CA VAL A 246 -90.29 24.47 53.78
C VAL A 246 -90.86 23.12 53.32
N ILE A 247 -90.05 22.34 52.61
CA ILE A 247 -90.27 20.92 52.36
C ILE A 247 -89.15 20.17 53.08
N ILE A 248 -89.52 19.46 54.14
CA ILE A 248 -88.68 18.47 54.82
C ILE A 248 -88.61 17.27 53.87
N GLN A 249 -87.48 17.08 53.18
CA GLN A 249 -87.19 15.85 52.46
C GLN A 249 -85.79 15.33 52.77
N GLN A 250 -85.81 14.06 53.14
CA GLN A 250 -84.79 13.29 53.80
C GLN A 250 -83.60 13.01 52.88
N ALA A 251 -82.40 13.04 53.47
CA ALA A 251 -81.16 12.64 52.84
C ALA A 251 -81.15 11.13 52.53
N PRO A 252 -80.79 10.71 51.30
CA PRO A 252 -80.29 9.37 51.08
C PRO A 252 -78.79 9.35 51.42
N SER A 253 -78.48 8.90 52.62
CA SER A 253 -77.14 8.46 53.00
C SER A 253 -76.83 7.14 52.29
N TYR A 254 -76.05 7.19 51.21
CA TYR A 254 -75.41 6.00 50.65
C TYR A 254 -74.10 5.75 51.40
N PRO A 255 -73.93 4.63 52.12
CA PRO A 255 -72.67 4.30 52.77
C PRO A 255 -71.66 3.75 51.75
N THR A 256 -70.72 4.58 51.30
CA THR A 256 -69.52 4.11 50.60
C THR A 256 -68.69 3.30 51.61
N THR A 257 -68.65 1.98 51.43
CA THR A 257 -68.03 1.08 52.40
C THR A 257 -66.57 0.88 52.02
N CYS A 258 -65.66 1.68 52.59
CA CYS A 258 -64.23 1.48 52.38
C CYS A 258 -63.71 0.38 53.30
N LYS A 259 -63.11 -0.67 52.72
CA LYS A 259 -62.39 -1.70 53.49
C LYS A 259 -60.89 -1.44 53.38
N SER A 260 -60.24 -1.27 54.53
CA SER A 260 -58.79 -1.15 54.61
C SER A 260 -58.23 -2.47 55.12
N THR A 261 -57.31 -3.05 54.35
CA THR A 261 -56.62 -4.29 54.75
C THR A 261 -55.15 -3.96 54.96
N ARG A 262 -54.61 -4.32 56.12
CA ARG A 262 -53.19 -4.10 56.44
C ARG A 262 -52.43 -5.40 56.24
N PHE A 263 -51.41 -5.37 55.39
CA PHE A 263 -50.46 -6.47 55.24
C PHE A 263 -49.06 -5.92 55.55
N GLY A 264 -48.53 -6.26 56.72
CA GLY A 264 -47.27 -5.69 57.23
C GLY A 264 -47.37 -4.18 57.52
N SER A 265 -46.42 -3.40 57.02
CA SER A 265 -46.33 -1.94 57.25
C SER A 265 -47.16 -1.08 56.27
N THR A 266 -47.83 -1.68 55.28
CA THR A 266 -48.57 -0.94 54.25
C THR A 266 -50.08 -1.12 54.42
N VAL A 267 -50.83 -0.03 54.28
CA VAL A 267 -52.30 -0.01 54.32
C VAL A 267 -52.81 0.36 52.94
N THR A 268 -53.66 -0.48 52.37
CA THR A 268 -54.32 -0.21 51.08
C THR A 268 -55.82 -0.08 51.32
N THR A 269 -56.39 1.04 50.91
CA THR A 269 -57.82 1.34 51.09
C THR A 269 -58.47 1.38 49.72
N ASN A 270 -59.44 0.49 49.49
CA ASN A 270 -60.29 0.52 48.29
C ASN A 270 -61.71 0.90 48.72
N CYS A 271 -62.27 1.89 48.03
CA CYS A 271 -63.64 2.35 48.19
C CYS A 271 -64.42 2.01 46.91
N PHE A 272 -65.59 1.39 47.05
CA PHE A 272 -66.54 1.12 45.98
C PHE A 272 -67.84 1.86 46.27
#